data_AF-A0A9W7E2U2-F1
#
_entry.id   AF-A0A9W7E2U2-F1
#
_cell.length_a   1.000
_cell.length_b   1.000
_cell.length_c   1.000
_cell.angle_alpha   90.00
_cell.angle_beta   90.00
_cell.angle_gamma   90.00
#
_symmetry.space_group_name_H-M   'P 1'
#
loop_
_entity.id
_entity.type
_entity.pdbx_description
1 polymer ?
#
loop_
_entity_poly.entity_id
_entity_poly.type
_entity_poly.pdbx_seq_one_letter_code
_entity_poly.pdbx_strand_id
1 'polypeptide(L)'
;ALISFVLPSGYFGPLSSRVRGLFVQHTRTGNPLVDSVAEHQPASQQAYYQYLNVICNIAPIGFLMVLFKITDQSAFLLLYAMVTYFFSAKMVRLIILTGPIAAILGGLFIGSMFDWSVAQLITGASTSPPPPADEVSKKAPGSSKKSKKNSASTTPDFVPSELSDLYGTFSSKYSSVEGQFFRKIGALIFGFALFTYGKGFGDYCDKMAVALSNPSIMFKAQLRSGQTIIIDDYREAYWWLRDNTPSDSRIMAWWDYGYQITGIANRTTIADGNTWNHEHIALLGRTLTAPEKEGHRAARHLADYILIWAGGGGDDLAKR
;
A
#
# COMPACT_ATOMS: atom_id res chain seq x y z
N ALA A 1 -4.40 -12.93 28.60
CA ALA A 1 -5.19 -13.23 29.82
C ALA A 1 -5.43 -11.98 30.68
N LEU A 2 -4.39 -11.25 31.12
CA LEU A 2 -4.54 -10.07 31.98
C LEU A 2 -5.34 -8.91 31.34
N ILE A 3 -5.10 -8.65 30.04
CA ILE A 3 -5.82 -7.60 29.28
C ILE A 3 -7.32 -7.92 29.15
N SER A 4 -7.68 -9.20 29.02
CA SER A 4 -9.07 -9.63 28.86
C SER A 4 -9.90 -9.51 30.15
N PHE A 5 -9.24 -9.48 31.31
CA PHE A 5 -9.89 -9.37 32.61
C PHE A 5 -10.07 -7.91 33.07
N VAL A 6 -9.28 -6.97 32.53
CA VAL A 6 -9.33 -5.53 32.89
C VAL A 6 -10.14 -4.70 31.88
N LEU A 7 -10.40 -5.23 30.68
CA LEU A 7 -11.29 -4.63 29.68
C LEU A 7 -12.74 -4.34 30.17
N PRO A 8 -13.38 -5.17 31.03
CA PRO A 8 -14.73 -4.89 31.52
C PRO A 8 -14.76 -3.83 32.65
N SER A 9 -13.61 -3.46 33.21
CA SER A 9 -13.52 -2.64 34.43
C SER A 9 -13.76 -1.14 34.21
N GLY A 10 -14.08 -0.71 32.98
CA GLY A 10 -14.34 0.70 32.65
C GLY A 10 -13.12 1.64 32.76
N TYR A 11 -11.95 1.12 33.13
CA TYR A 11 -10.72 1.90 33.34
C TYR A 11 -10.01 2.25 32.02
N PHE A 12 -10.24 1.44 30.98
CA PHE A 12 -9.78 1.73 29.62
C PHE A 12 -10.97 2.25 28.81
N GLY A 13 -10.82 3.44 28.24
CA GLY A 13 -11.76 3.94 27.25
C GLY A 13 -11.91 2.95 26.09
N PRO A 14 -13.11 2.81 25.50
CA PRO A 14 -13.27 1.97 24.31
C PRO A 14 -12.30 2.42 23.21
N LEU A 15 -11.84 1.49 22.38
CA LEU A 15 -11.02 1.80 21.21
C LEU A 15 -11.67 2.95 20.42
N SER A 16 -10.85 3.95 20.03
CA SER A 16 -11.29 5.07 19.22
C SER A 16 -12.10 4.57 18.02
N SER A 17 -13.16 5.29 17.64
CA SER A 17 -14.06 4.91 16.53
C SER A 17 -13.29 4.61 15.24
N ARG A 18 -12.20 5.35 14.96
CA ARG A 18 -11.30 5.11 13.82
C ARG A 18 -10.59 3.76 13.88
N VAL A 19 -10.10 3.37 15.06
CA VAL A 19 -9.41 2.08 15.26
C VAL A 19 -10.42 0.93 15.29
N ARG A 20 -11.58 1.13 15.91
CA ARG A 20 -12.64 0.12 15.95
C ARG A 20 -13.21 -0.18 14.56
N GLY A 21 -13.28 0.82 13.67
CA GLY A 21 -13.66 0.65 12.27
C GLY A 21 -12.72 -0.25 11.45
N LEU A 22 -11.47 -0.45 11.90
CA LEU A 22 -10.54 -1.38 11.26
C LEU A 22 -10.86 -2.85 11.55
N PHE A 23 -11.38 -3.14 12.74
CA PHE A 23 -11.60 -4.51 13.22
C PHE A 23 -13.02 -5.02 13.00
N VAL A 24 -14.00 -4.12 12.96
CA VAL A 24 -15.40 -4.49 12.76
C VAL A 24 -15.90 -3.88 11.47
N GLN A 25 -16.30 -4.74 10.53
CA GLN A 25 -16.86 -4.36 9.24
C GLN A 25 -18.29 -3.85 9.44
N HIS A 26 -18.45 -2.72 10.12
CA HIS A 26 -19.71 -1.99 10.13
C HIS A 26 -19.77 -1.24 8.80
N THR A 27 -20.76 -1.57 7.99
CA THR A 27 -21.05 -0.95 6.70
C THR A 27 -21.30 0.56 6.79
N ARG A 28 -21.36 1.13 8.00
CA ARG A 28 -21.16 2.54 8.35
C ARG A 28 -20.57 2.62 9.76
N THR A 29 -19.49 3.38 9.98
CA THR A 29 -18.85 3.54 11.31
C THR A 29 -19.72 4.33 12.31
N GLY A 30 -20.93 4.72 11.92
CA GLY A 30 -21.86 5.54 12.70
C GLY A 30 -21.53 7.04 12.61
N ASN A 31 -20.36 7.42 12.08
CA ASN A 31 -19.99 8.79 11.80
C ASN A 31 -19.85 9.00 10.27
N PRO A 32 -20.84 9.63 9.62
CA PRO A 32 -20.83 9.83 8.17
C PRO A 32 -19.63 10.64 7.68
N LEU A 33 -18.98 11.45 8.53
CA LEU A 33 -17.77 12.21 8.19
C LEU A 33 -16.53 11.33 8.02
N VAL A 34 -16.46 10.20 8.73
CA VAL A 34 -15.35 9.24 8.58
C VAL A 34 -15.60 8.35 7.38
N ASP A 35 -16.84 7.92 7.17
CA ASP A 35 -17.23 7.09 6.03
C ASP A 35 -17.15 7.86 4.69
N SER A 36 -17.28 9.20 4.71
CA SER A 36 -17.18 10.05 3.52
C SER A 36 -15.75 10.28 3.04
N VAL A 37 -14.72 10.00 3.86
CA VAL A 37 -13.33 10.17 3.42
C VAL A 37 -12.99 9.03 2.46
N ALA A 38 -12.68 9.38 1.21
CA ALA A 38 -12.34 8.42 0.16
C ALA A 38 -11.20 7.45 0.57
N GLU A 39 -10.32 7.87 1.49
CA GLU A 39 -9.22 7.07 2.02
C GLU A 39 -9.65 5.89 2.92
N HIS A 40 -10.86 5.94 3.49
CA HIS A 40 -11.42 4.89 4.35
C HIS A 40 -12.24 3.85 3.59
N GLN A 41 -12.43 4.02 2.28
CA GLN A 41 -13.11 3.05 1.44
C GLN A 41 -12.27 1.77 1.28
N PRO A 42 -12.92 0.59 1.13
CA PRO A 42 -12.22 -0.65 0.91
C PRO A 42 -11.45 -0.61 -0.42
N ALA A 43 -10.24 -1.15 -0.41
CA ALA A 43 -9.41 -1.21 -1.60
C ALA A 43 -10.04 -2.16 -2.65
N SER A 44 -10.26 -1.66 -3.86
CA SER A 44 -10.65 -2.50 -4.99
C SER A 44 -9.47 -3.36 -5.45
N GLN A 45 -9.75 -4.52 -6.06
CA GLN A 45 -8.71 -5.38 -6.64
C GLN A 45 -7.85 -4.61 -7.66
N GLN A 46 -8.45 -3.69 -8.40
CA GLN A 46 -7.74 -2.84 -9.34
C GLN A 46 -6.73 -1.92 -8.66
N ALA A 47 -7.02 -1.40 -7.46
CA ALA A 47 -6.07 -0.58 -6.71
C ALA A 47 -4.82 -1.38 -6.33
N TYR A 48 -4.96 -2.66 -5.95
CA TYR A 48 -3.81 -3.52 -5.68
C TYR A 48 -2.92 -3.73 -6.90
N TYR A 49 -3.51 -4.00 -8.07
CA TYR A 49 -2.75 -4.09 -9.31
C TYR A 49 -2.14 -2.75 -9.71
N GLN A 50 -2.82 -1.65 -9.44
CA GLN A 50 -2.31 -0.32 -9.75
C GLN A 50 -1.08 0.04 -8.91
N TYR A 51 -1.08 -0.27 -7.61
CA TYR A 51 0.02 0.09 -6.72
C TYR A 51 1.15 -0.96 -6.66
N LEU A 52 0.82 -2.26 -6.72
CA LEU A 52 1.81 -3.35 -6.58
C LEU A 52 2.15 -4.06 -7.89
N ASN A 53 1.35 -3.88 -8.96
CA ASN A 53 1.56 -4.46 -10.29
C ASN A 53 2.09 -5.92 -10.24
N VAL A 54 3.30 -6.16 -10.77
CA VAL A 54 3.93 -7.48 -10.87
C VAL A 54 4.17 -8.12 -9.49
N ILE A 55 4.46 -7.30 -8.47
CA ILE A 55 4.73 -7.77 -7.11
C ILE A 55 3.47 -8.40 -6.48
N CYS A 56 2.27 -7.96 -6.88
CA CYS A 56 1.02 -8.54 -6.39
C CYS A 56 0.90 -10.04 -6.69
N ASN A 57 1.42 -10.50 -7.83
CA ASN A 57 1.37 -11.90 -8.24
C ASN A 57 2.53 -12.72 -7.66
N ILE A 58 3.68 -12.09 -7.40
CA ILE A 58 4.88 -12.76 -6.89
C ILE A 58 4.83 -12.90 -5.35
N ALA A 59 4.23 -11.93 -4.66
CA ALA A 59 4.18 -11.90 -3.20
C ALA A 59 3.54 -13.17 -2.56
N PRO A 60 2.44 -13.75 -3.09
CA PRO A 60 1.90 -15.01 -2.59
C PRO A 60 2.86 -16.19 -2.74
N ILE A 61 3.66 -16.22 -3.82
CA ILE A 61 4.65 -17.28 -4.05
C ILE A 61 5.81 -17.16 -3.05
N GLY A 62 6.30 -15.93 -2.84
CA GLY A 62 7.30 -15.64 -1.82
C GLY A 62 6.81 -16.01 -0.41
N PHE A 63 5.55 -15.69 -0.09
CA PHE A 63 4.92 -16.08 1.18
C PHE A 63 4.90 -17.61 1.36
N LEU A 64 4.51 -18.35 0.32
CA LEU A 64 4.48 -19.80 0.34
C LEU A 64 5.87 -20.42 0.51
N MET A 65 6.91 -19.87 -0.12
CA MET A 65 8.29 -20.31 0.09
C MET A 65 8.76 -20.13 1.53
N VAL A 66 8.40 -19.01 2.16
CA VAL A 66 8.74 -18.72 3.55
C VAL A 66 7.97 -19.64 4.51
N LEU A 67 6.74 -20.01 4.18
CA LEU A 67 5.92 -20.94 4.98
C LEU A 67 6.55 -22.34 5.10
N PHE A 68 7.25 -22.80 4.05
CA PHE A 68 7.93 -24.11 4.08
C PHE A 68 9.23 -24.13 4.89
N LYS A 69 9.77 -22.97 5.30
CA LYS A 69 11.01 -22.87 6.08
C LYS A 69 10.84 -21.91 7.25
N ILE A 70 10.12 -22.38 8.27
CA ILE A 70 9.85 -21.61 9.48
C ILE A 70 11.12 -21.53 10.34
N THR A 71 11.81 -20.41 10.23
CA THR A 71 12.85 -19.89 11.14
C THR A 71 12.31 -18.70 11.95
N ASP A 72 12.95 -18.34 13.06
CA ASP A 72 12.53 -17.20 13.91
C ASP A 72 12.38 -15.88 13.13
N GLN A 73 13.26 -15.62 12.16
CA GLN A 73 13.21 -14.43 11.31
C GLN A 73 12.05 -14.48 10.30
N SER A 74 11.81 -15.66 9.71
CA SER A 74 10.68 -15.85 8.79
C SER A 74 9.32 -15.77 9.47
N ALA A 75 9.23 -16.16 10.75
CA ALA A 75 7.99 -16.06 11.52
C ALA A 75 7.54 -14.60 11.68
N PHE A 76 8.50 -13.68 11.91
CA PHE A 76 8.22 -12.24 11.92
C PHE A 76 7.73 -11.75 10.56
N LEU A 77 8.36 -12.17 9.46
CA LEU A 77 7.95 -11.79 8.11
C LEU A 77 6.55 -12.31 7.76
N LEU A 78 6.23 -13.56 8.13
CA LEU A 78 4.90 -14.16 7.93
C LEU A 78 3.83 -13.41 8.72
N LEU A 79 4.09 -13.11 9.99
CA LEU A 79 3.17 -12.33 10.81
C LEU A 79 2.97 -10.93 10.24
N TYR A 80 4.05 -10.26 9.86
CA TYR A 80 3.99 -8.93 9.27
C TYR A 80 3.15 -8.93 7.98
N ALA A 81 3.39 -9.89 7.07
CA ALA A 81 2.64 -10.04 5.83
C ALA A 81 1.14 -10.29 6.06
N MET A 82 0.79 -11.19 6.99
CA MET A 82 -0.61 -11.49 7.32
C MET A 82 -1.33 -10.26 7.88
N VAL A 83 -0.68 -9.55 8.81
CA VAL A 83 -1.25 -8.37 9.46
C VAL A 83 -1.43 -7.23 8.45
N THR A 84 -0.42 -6.92 7.64
CA THR A 84 -0.52 -5.83 6.64
C THR A 84 -1.55 -6.15 5.57
N TYR A 85 -1.59 -7.39 5.09
CA TYR A 85 -2.55 -7.78 4.05
C TYR A 85 -3.99 -7.72 4.57
N PHE A 86 -4.22 -8.14 5.82
CA PHE A 86 -5.51 -7.99 6.47
C PHE A 86 -5.93 -6.53 6.57
N PHE A 87 -5.04 -5.65 7.02
CA PHE A 87 -5.35 -4.22 7.18
C PHE A 87 -5.49 -3.48 5.85
N SER A 88 -4.67 -3.79 4.84
CA SER A 88 -4.82 -3.17 3.51
C SER A 88 -6.11 -3.57 2.83
N ALA A 89 -6.64 -4.78 3.09
CA ALA A 89 -7.92 -5.22 2.55
C ALA A 89 -9.10 -4.40 3.10
N LYS A 90 -8.94 -3.78 4.28
CA LYS A 90 -10.00 -3.00 4.93
C LYS A 90 -10.00 -1.52 4.55
N MET A 91 -8.84 -0.91 4.27
CA MET A 91 -8.75 0.51 3.89
C MET A 91 -7.67 0.73 2.83
N VAL A 92 -7.99 1.53 1.81
CA VAL A 92 -7.06 1.81 0.71
C VAL A 92 -5.79 2.52 1.16
N ARG A 93 -5.87 3.41 2.16
CA ARG A 93 -4.68 4.12 2.70
C ARG A 93 -3.64 3.18 3.31
N LEU A 94 -4.07 2.03 3.81
CA LEU A 94 -3.18 1.05 4.45
C LEU A 94 -2.41 0.20 3.43
N ILE A 95 -2.68 0.34 2.13
CA ILE A 95 -1.88 -0.31 1.07
C ILE A 95 -0.40 0.10 1.11
N ILE A 96 -0.12 1.31 1.60
CA ILE A 96 1.24 1.83 1.80
C ILE A 96 2.04 0.93 2.75
N LEU A 97 1.38 0.33 3.75
CA LEU A 97 2.01 -0.60 4.68
C LEU A 97 2.30 -1.98 4.06
N THR A 98 1.53 -2.37 3.04
CA THR A 98 1.74 -3.62 2.30
C THR A 98 2.89 -3.52 1.29
N GLY A 99 3.25 -2.31 0.85
CA GLY A 99 4.34 -2.08 -0.10
C GLY A 99 5.69 -2.69 0.31
N PRO A 100 6.26 -2.35 1.50
CA PRO A 100 7.55 -2.85 1.94
C PRO A 100 7.62 -4.38 2.07
N ILE A 101 6.60 -5.00 2.68
CA ILE A 101 6.58 -6.45 2.86
C ILE A 101 6.39 -7.19 1.54
N ALA A 102 5.57 -6.65 0.63
CA ALA A 102 5.40 -7.24 -0.70
C ALA A 102 6.71 -7.19 -1.51
N ALA A 103 7.47 -6.09 -1.40
CA ALA A 103 8.79 -5.99 -2.00
C ALA A 103 9.80 -7.00 -1.41
N ILE A 104 9.79 -7.22 -0.08
CA ILE A 104 10.64 -8.23 0.57
C ILE A 104 10.29 -9.64 0.10
N LEU A 105 9.00 -10.02 0.11
CA LEU A 105 8.56 -11.34 -0.33
C LEU A 105 8.82 -11.57 -1.83
N GLY A 106 8.58 -10.56 -2.64
CA GLY A 106 8.89 -10.59 -4.08
C GLY A 106 10.40 -10.73 -4.33
N GLY A 107 11.21 -9.99 -3.58
CA GLY A 107 12.66 -10.04 -3.65
C GLY A 107 13.24 -11.39 -3.23
N LEU A 108 12.70 -12.03 -2.19
CA LEU A 108 13.10 -13.37 -1.76
C LEU A 108 12.86 -14.42 -2.85
N PHE A 109 11.70 -14.36 -3.52
CA PHE A 109 11.38 -15.26 -4.62
C PHE A 109 12.30 -15.04 -5.82
N ILE A 110 12.41 -13.79 -6.29
CA ILE A 110 13.23 -13.43 -7.45
C ILE A 110 14.70 -13.75 -7.18
N GLY A 111 15.21 -13.42 -5.99
CA GLY A 111 16.57 -13.71 -5.57
C GLY A 111 16.87 -15.20 -5.56
N SER A 112 16.00 -16.01 -4.94
CA SER A 112 16.16 -17.47 -4.92
C SER A 112 16.16 -18.08 -6.32
N MET A 113 15.30 -17.58 -7.21
CA MET A 113 15.26 -18.03 -8.61
C MET A 113 16.47 -17.55 -9.42
N PHE A 114 16.99 -16.37 -9.12
CA PHE A 114 18.23 -15.85 -9.72
C PHE A 114 19.44 -16.69 -9.32
N ASP A 115 19.60 -16.98 -8.02
CA ASP A 115 20.68 -17.84 -7.52
C ASP A 115 20.61 -19.24 -8.14
N TRP A 116 19.41 -19.82 -8.25
CA TRP A 116 19.21 -21.08 -8.97
C TRP A 116 19.65 -20.96 -10.44
N SER A 117 19.23 -19.91 -11.15
CA SER A 117 19.56 -19.71 -12.57
C SER A 117 21.06 -19.54 -12.81
N VAL A 118 21.75 -18.79 -11.94
CA VAL A 118 23.21 -18.61 -11.99
C VAL A 118 23.94 -19.92 -11.71
N ALA A 119 23.50 -20.69 -10.72
CA ALA A 119 24.05 -22.01 -10.41
C ALA A 119 23.92 -23.00 -11.60
N GLN A 120 22.82 -22.91 -12.37
CA GLN A 120 22.63 -23.71 -13.59
C GLN A 120 23.56 -23.31 -14.74
N LEU A 121 23.79 -22.01 -14.91
CA LEU A 121 24.59 -21.47 -16.01
C LEU A 121 26.10 -21.69 -15.80
N ILE A 122 26.59 -21.45 -14.57
CA ILE A 122 28.03 -21.50 -14.26
C ILE A 122 28.52 -22.93 -14.09
N THR A 123 27.82 -23.74 -13.29
CA THR A 123 28.42 -24.98 -12.79
C THR A 123 28.22 -26.17 -13.72
N GLY A 124 27.18 -26.19 -14.55
CA GLY A 124 26.85 -27.33 -15.42
C GLY A 124 26.76 -28.68 -14.67
N ALA A 125 26.74 -28.65 -13.34
CA ALA A 125 26.98 -29.79 -12.48
C ALA A 125 25.73 -30.04 -11.66
N SER A 126 25.44 -31.32 -11.54
CA SER A 126 24.49 -31.95 -10.63
C SER A 126 24.68 -31.47 -9.20
N THR A 127 24.10 -30.33 -8.85
CA THR A 127 23.53 -30.15 -7.53
C THR A 127 22.03 -30.27 -7.70
N SER A 128 21.47 -31.20 -6.93
CA SER A 128 20.08 -31.23 -6.49
C SER A 128 19.60 -29.80 -6.15
N PRO A 129 18.27 -29.55 -6.18
CA PRO A 129 17.71 -28.27 -5.77
C PRO A 129 18.38 -27.81 -4.47
N PRO A 130 18.80 -26.54 -4.39
CA PRO A 130 19.67 -26.08 -3.32
C PRO A 130 19.04 -26.42 -1.96
N PRO A 131 19.78 -27.04 -1.03
CA PRO A 131 19.41 -26.91 0.37
C PRO A 131 19.37 -25.40 0.70
N PRO A 132 18.48 -24.98 1.61
CA PRO A 132 18.33 -23.58 2.02
C PRO A 132 19.68 -22.91 2.26
N ALA A 133 19.74 -21.62 1.94
CA ALA A 133 20.87 -20.75 2.19
C ALA A 133 21.32 -20.83 3.66
N ASP A 134 22.32 -21.66 3.91
CA ASP A 134 23.22 -21.53 5.03
C ASP A 134 24.57 -21.04 4.47
N GLU A 135 25.14 -20.06 5.17
CA GLU A 135 26.49 -19.51 5.01
C GLU A 135 26.70 -18.37 3.99
N VAL A 136 26.13 -17.21 4.32
CA VAL A 136 26.90 -15.96 4.22
C VAL A 136 27.23 -15.49 5.64
N SER A 137 28.34 -15.98 6.21
CA SER A 137 29.32 -15.13 6.91
C SER A 137 30.43 -15.94 7.62
N LYS A 138 31.68 -15.50 7.35
CA LYS A 138 32.93 -15.57 8.15
C LYS A 138 34.06 -16.44 7.56
N LYS A 139 35.06 -15.75 6.97
CA LYS A 139 36.42 -16.25 6.68
C LYS A 139 37.41 -15.71 7.73
N ALA A 140 38.25 -16.58 8.30
CA ALA A 140 39.72 -16.50 8.53
C ALA A 140 40.17 -17.63 9.54
N PRO A 141 41.47 -18.04 9.65
CA PRO A 141 41.95 -19.32 9.13
C PRO A 141 42.58 -20.28 10.18
N GLY A 142 42.65 -21.59 9.90
CA GLY A 142 43.47 -22.52 10.71
C GLY A 142 43.33 -24.03 10.45
N SER A 143 44.34 -24.59 9.77
CA SER A 143 44.89 -25.97 9.78
C SER A 143 44.02 -27.25 9.65
N SER A 144 44.46 -28.07 8.70
CA SER A 144 44.16 -29.47 8.37
C SER A 144 44.02 -30.51 9.49
N LYS A 145 43.10 -31.50 9.31
CA LYS A 145 43.44 -32.95 9.23
C LYS A 145 42.25 -33.82 8.78
N LYS A 146 42.57 -34.83 7.95
CA LYS A 146 41.71 -35.89 7.36
C LYS A 146 40.97 -36.75 8.41
N SER A 147 39.72 -37.14 8.10
CA SER A 147 39.20 -38.49 8.39
C SER A 147 37.96 -38.82 7.53
N LYS A 148 37.96 -40.02 6.94
CA LYS A 148 36.86 -40.68 6.21
C LYS A 148 35.92 -41.38 7.21
N LYS A 149 34.60 -41.20 7.10
CA LYS A 149 33.58 -42.28 7.16
C LYS A 149 32.14 -41.78 6.95
N ASN A 150 31.37 -42.62 6.27
CA ASN A 150 29.95 -42.52 5.91
C ASN A 150 28.99 -42.29 7.09
N SER A 151 27.90 -41.53 6.87
CA SER A 151 26.52 -41.88 7.29
C SER A 151 25.55 -40.80 6.77
N ALA A 152 24.61 -41.18 5.92
CA ALA A 152 23.18 -41.30 6.24
C ALA A 152 22.42 -39.96 6.13
N SER A 153 21.65 -39.86 5.05
CA SER A 153 20.64 -38.85 4.76
C SER A 153 19.55 -38.83 5.84
N THR A 154 19.29 -37.66 6.41
CA THR A 154 18.13 -37.41 7.28
C THR A 154 17.14 -36.53 6.53
N THR A 155 16.07 -37.13 6.00
CA THR A 155 14.88 -36.45 5.48
C THR A 155 13.96 -36.09 6.64
N PRO A 156 13.36 -34.88 6.72
CA PRO A 156 12.33 -34.58 7.70
C PRO A 156 10.98 -35.19 7.28
N ASP A 157 10.36 -35.88 8.22
CA ASP A 157 9.10 -36.63 8.10
C ASP A 157 7.87 -35.72 8.01
N PHE A 158 7.53 -35.20 6.82
CA PHE A 158 6.15 -34.81 6.49
C PHE A 158 5.95 -34.55 4.98
N VAL A 159 5.92 -35.60 4.16
CA VAL A 159 5.44 -35.51 2.76
C VAL A 159 4.67 -36.80 2.43
N PRO A 160 3.45 -36.74 1.85
CA PRO A 160 2.71 -37.93 1.42
C PRO A 160 3.56 -38.76 0.44
N SER A 161 3.57 -40.08 0.60
CA SER A 161 4.40 -41.02 -0.17
C SER A 161 4.22 -40.94 -1.69
N GLU A 162 3.07 -40.45 -2.17
CA GLU A 162 2.81 -40.23 -3.60
C GLU A 162 3.56 -39.01 -4.17
N LEU A 163 3.80 -37.97 -3.35
CA LEU A 163 4.57 -36.79 -3.75
C LEU A 163 6.08 -37.08 -3.74
N SER A 164 6.56 -37.97 -2.87
CA SER A 164 7.97 -38.40 -2.86
C SER A 164 8.33 -39.26 -4.08
N ASP A 165 7.41 -40.09 -4.55
CA ASP A 165 7.61 -40.91 -5.76
C ASP A 165 7.52 -40.08 -7.04
N LEU A 166 6.62 -39.08 -7.07
CA LEU A 166 6.57 -38.08 -8.14
C LEU A 166 7.84 -37.21 -8.15
N TYR A 167 8.34 -36.81 -6.97
CA TYR A 167 9.59 -36.06 -6.80
C TYR A 167 10.81 -36.89 -7.21
N GLY A 168 10.87 -38.18 -6.86
CA GLY A 168 11.93 -39.10 -7.26
C GLY A 168 11.97 -39.34 -8.77
N THR A 169 10.81 -39.46 -9.41
CA THR A 169 10.68 -39.65 -10.86
C THR A 169 10.99 -38.36 -11.64
N PHE A 170 10.55 -37.20 -11.13
CA PHE A 170 10.95 -35.90 -11.68
C PHE A 170 12.45 -35.65 -11.49
N SER A 171 13.00 -35.97 -10.32
CA SER A 171 14.42 -35.78 -10.00
C SER A 171 15.34 -36.66 -10.85
N SER A 172 14.92 -37.89 -11.20
CA SER A 172 15.69 -38.77 -12.09
C SER A 172 15.69 -38.28 -13.55
N LYS A 173 14.55 -37.75 -14.05
CA LYS A 173 14.49 -37.06 -15.35
C LYS A 173 15.20 -35.70 -15.35
N TYR A 174 15.26 -35.04 -14.21
CA TYR A 174 15.92 -33.75 -13.99
C TYR A 174 17.45 -33.85 -13.85
N SER A 175 17.97 -35.03 -13.50
CA SER A 175 19.41 -35.33 -13.40
C SER A 175 20.00 -36.02 -14.65
N SER A 176 19.16 -36.43 -15.61
CA SER A 176 19.57 -36.90 -16.95
C SER A 176 20.27 -35.79 -17.76
N VAL A 177 21.10 -36.18 -18.73
CA VAL A 177 21.79 -35.27 -19.68
C VAL A 177 20.80 -34.37 -20.43
N GLU A 178 19.59 -34.87 -20.71
CA GLU A 178 18.48 -34.07 -21.25
C GLU A 178 17.97 -33.03 -20.23
N GLY A 179 17.87 -33.42 -18.95
CA GLY A 179 17.46 -32.54 -17.86
C GLY A 179 18.43 -31.37 -17.62
N GLN A 180 19.74 -31.56 -17.84
CA GLN A 180 20.72 -30.47 -17.77
C GLN A 180 20.53 -29.44 -18.91
N PHE A 181 20.17 -29.91 -20.10
CA PHE A 181 19.85 -29.03 -21.23
C PHE A 181 18.56 -28.24 -20.97
N PHE A 182 17.50 -28.90 -20.48
CA PHE A 182 16.27 -28.25 -20.04
C PHE A 182 16.49 -27.25 -18.89
N ARG A 183 17.40 -27.53 -17.95
CA ARG A 183 17.77 -26.61 -16.85
C ARG A 183 18.47 -25.35 -17.37
N LYS A 184 19.41 -25.48 -18.31
CA LYS A 184 20.09 -24.33 -18.92
C LYS A 184 19.14 -23.49 -19.78
N ILE A 185 18.27 -24.13 -20.56
CA ILE A 185 17.22 -23.44 -21.30
C ILE A 185 16.25 -22.75 -20.34
N GLY A 186 15.82 -23.42 -19.28
CA GLY A 186 14.94 -22.85 -18.26
C GLY A 186 15.55 -21.63 -17.55
N ALA A 187 16.84 -21.70 -17.20
CA ALA A 187 17.58 -20.57 -16.61
C ALA A 187 17.72 -19.39 -17.59
N LEU A 188 17.95 -19.65 -18.88
CA LEU A 188 18.00 -18.61 -19.91
C LEU A 188 16.62 -17.97 -20.15
N ILE A 189 15.56 -18.77 -20.20
CA ILE A 189 14.17 -18.29 -20.31
C ILE A 189 13.82 -17.45 -19.07
N PHE A 190 14.18 -17.91 -17.87
CA PHE A 190 13.95 -17.17 -16.64
C PHE A 190 14.72 -15.84 -16.62
N GLY A 191 16.00 -15.84 -17.00
CA GLY A 191 16.79 -14.61 -17.11
C GLY A 191 16.21 -13.63 -18.13
N PHE A 192 15.77 -14.13 -19.28
CA PHE A 192 15.09 -13.31 -20.30
C PHE A 192 13.74 -12.77 -19.81
N ALA A 193 12.94 -13.59 -19.14
CA ALA A 193 11.69 -13.17 -18.52
C ALA A 193 11.93 -12.12 -17.43
N LEU A 194 12.93 -12.30 -16.57
CA LEU A 194 13.28 -11.33 -15.54
C LEU A 194 13.67 -9.99 -16.15
N PHE A 195 14.40 -10.00 -17.27
CA PHE A 195 14.77 -8.79 -17.99
C PHE A 195 13.54 -8.08 -18.60
N THR A 196 12.65 -8.82 -19.27
CA THR A 196 11.44 -8.22 -19.89
C THR A 196 10.45 -7.72 -18.84
N TYR A 197 10.18 -8.49 -17.79
CA TYR A 197 9.33 -8.07 -16.68
C TYR A 197 9.95 -6.94 -15.86
N GLY A 198 11.27 -6.95 -15.64
CA GLY A 198 11.99 -5.90 -14.93
C GLY A 198 11.93 -4.56 -15.68
N LYS A 199 12.17 -4.57 -16.99
CA LYS A 199 12.01 -3.37 -17.83
C LYS A 199 10.56 -2.89 -17.84
N GLY A 200 9.61 -3.80 -18.03
CA GLY A 200 8.18 -3.46 -18.02
C GLY A 200 7.70 -2.89 -16.68
N PHE A 201 8.26 -3.36 -15.57
CA PHE A 201 7.98 -2.82 -14.23
C PHE A 201 8.55 -1.42 -14.07
N GLY A 202 9.79 -1.16 -14.52
CA GLY A 202 10.38 0.19 -14.53
C GLY A 202 9.55 1.20 -15.33
N ASP A 203 9.20 0.85 -16.57
CA ASP A 203 8.36 1.69 -17.43
C ASP A 203 6.97 1.96 -16.81
N TYR A 204 6.43 1.00 -16.06
CA TYR A 204 5.18 1.16 -15.33
C TYR A 204 5.32 2.10 -14.14
N CYS A 205 6.38 1.96 -13.34
CA CYS A 205 6.68 2.84 -12.22
C CYS A 205 6.84 4.29 -12.69
N ASP A 206 7.52 4.52 -13.82
CA ASP A 206 7.69 5.86 -14.39
C ASP A 206 6.35 6.46 -14.83
N LYS A 207 5.51 5.67 -15.53
CA LYS A 207 4.14 6.10 -15.90
C LYS A 207 3.29 6.42 -14.68
N MET A 208 3.38 5.60 -13.62
CA MET A 208 2.66 5.82 -12.37
C MET A 208 3.16 7.07 -11.65
N ALA A 209 4.47 7.30 -11.61
CA ALA A 209 5.07 8.49 -11.00
C ALA A 209 4.56 9.76 -11.68
N VAL A 210 4.49 9.76 -13.02
CA VAL A 210 3.91 10.88 -13.77
C VAL A 210 2.43 11.06 -13.44
N ALA A 211 1.64 9.98 -13.36
CA ALA A 211 0.23 10.05 -13.01
C ALA A 211 -0.04 10.55 -11.58
N LEU A 212 0.83 10.22 -10.62
CA LEU A 212 0.74 10.67 -9.24
C LEU A 212 1.30 12.09 -9.05
N SER A 213 2.15 12.58 -9.96
CA SER A 213 2.78 13.91 -9.91
C SER A 213 1.86 15.07 -10.31
N ASN A 214 0.54 14.92 -10.19
CA ASN A 214 -0.42 15.97 -10.53
C ASN A 214 -0.66 16.89 -9.32
N PRO A 215 -0.38 18.21 -9.43
CA PRO A 215 -0.69 19.14 -8.35
C PRO A 215 -2.21 19.25 -8.17
N SER A 216 -2.65 19.36 -6.91
CA SER A 216 -4.08 19.48 -6.56
C SER A 216 -4.60 20.91 -6.61
N ILE A 217 -3.73 21.92 -6.54
CA ILE A 217 -4.11 23.36 -6.52
C ILE A 217 -4.14 23.96 -7.94
N MET A 218 -3.33 23.42 -8.85
CA MET A 218 -3.33 23.84 -10.26
C MET A 218 -3.41 22.59 -11.10
N PHE A 219 -4.36 22.52 -12.02
CA PHE A 219 -4.56 21.34 -12.85
C PHE A 219 -4.59 21.71 -14.31
N LYS A 220 -4.13 20.77 -15.15
CA LYS A 220 -4.17 20.92 -16.60
C LYS A 220 -5.54 20.48 -17.09
N ALA A 221 -6.25 21.37 -17.78
CA ALA A 221 -7.46 21.03 -18.49
C ALA A 221 -7.21 21.07 -19.99
N GLN A 222 -7.83 20.15 -20.73
CA GLN A 222 -7.86 20.19 -22.18
C GLN A 222 -9.17 20.79 -22.65
N LEU A 223 -9.10 21.86 -23.44
CA LEU A 223 -10.26 22.42 -24.10
C LEU A 223 -10.74 21.48 -25.22
N ARG A 224 -12.00 21.67 -25.66
CA ARG A 224 -12.57 20.96 -26.83
C ARG A 224 -11.75 21.19 -28.11
N SER A 225 -10.93 22.24 -28.15
CA SER A 225 -9.98 22.57 -29.23
C SER A 225 -8.66 21.78 -29.18
N GLY A 226 -8.42 20.96 -28.15
CA GLY A 226 -7.17 20.22 -27.94
C GLY A 226 -6.05 21.04 -27.28
N GLN A 227 -6.28 22.32 -27.00
CA GLN A 227 -5.33 23.16 -26.27
C GLN A 227 -5.29 22.76 -24.79
N THR A 228 -4.08 22.57 -24.26
CA THR A 228 -3.87 22.35 -22.82
C THR A 228 -3.75 23.70 -22.13
N ILE A 229 -4.67 24.01 -21.23
CA ILE A 229 -4.61 25.19 -20.35
C ILE A 229 -4.30 24.76 -18.93
N ILE A 230 -3.61 25.62 -18.18
CA ILE A 230 -3.42 25.44 -16.74
C ILE A 230 -4.49 26.27 -16.06
N ILE A 231 -5.30 25.63 -15.23
CA ILE A 231 -6.31 26.29 -14.40
C ILE A 231 -5.68 26.52 -13.02
N ASP A 232 -5.58 27.79 -12.63
CA ASP A 232 -5.02 28.26 -11.36
C ASP A 232 -6.01 29.08 -10.52
N ASP A 233 -7.31 29.00 -10.83
CA ASP A 233 -8.41 29.68 -10.15
C ASP A 233 -8.37 29.54 -8.62
N TYR A 234 -8.00 28.36 -8.10
CA TYR A 234 -7.85 28.12 -6.66
C TYR A 234 -6.85 29.08 -6.03
N ARG A 235 -5.67 29.20 -6.65
CA ARG A 235 -4.59 30.07 -6.20
C ARG A 235 -5.00 31.53 -6.32
N GLU A 236 -5.57 31.92 -7.46
CA GLU A 236 -5.99 33.30 -7.71
C GLU A 236 -7.01 33.77 -6.67
N ALA A 237 -8.04 32.97 -6.39
CA ALA A 237 -9.05 33.34 -5.40
C ALA A 237 -8.47 33.41 -3.97
N TYR A 238 -7.56 32.51 -3.60
CA TYR A 238 -6.90 32.58 -2.29
C TYR A 238 -6.00 33.82 -2.16
N TRP A 239 -5.30 34.22 -3.22
CA TRP A 239 -4.53 35.46 -3.23
C TRP A 239 -5.41 36.69 -3.21
N TRP A 240 -6.51 36.69 -3.96
CA TRP A 240 -7.50 37.77 -3.88
C TRP A 240 -8.01 37.94 -2.46
N LEU A 241 -8.35 36.83 -1.79
CA LEU A 241 -8.83 36.85 -0.41
C LEU A 241 -7.76 37.40 0.56
N ARG A 242 -6.49 37.03 0.35
CA ARG A 242 -5.36 37.52 1.15
C ARG A 242 -5.11 39.01 0.97
N ASP A 243 -5.27 39.53 -0.24
CA ASP A 243 -4.81 40.88 -0.59
C ASP A 243 -5.96 41.91 -0.50
N ASN A 244 -7.23 41.47 -0.54
CA ASN A 244 -8.41 42.35 -0.60
C ASN A 244 -9.35 42.26 0.61
N THR A 245 -9.06 41.43 1.62
CA THR A 245 -9.87 41.36 2.85
C THR A 245 -9.08 41.81 4.08
N PRO A 246 -9.72 42.29 5.16
CA PRO A 246 -9.05 42.51 6.45
C PRO A 246 -8.38 41.24 7.00
N SER A 247 -7.26 41.38 7.72
CA SER A 247 -6.49 40.24 8.24
C SER A 247 -7.23 39.40 9.29
N ASP A 248 -8.21 39.99 9.97
CA ASP A 248 -9.08 39.37 10.97
C ASP A 248 -10.37 38.78 10.36
N SER A 249 -10.52 38.84 9.03
CA SER A 249 -11.69 38.30 8.34
C SER A 249 -11.79 36.79 8.50
N ARG A 250 -13.00 36.33 8.86
CA ARG A 250 -13.32 34.91 9.01
C ARG A 250 -13.98 34.40 7.74
N ILE A 251 -13.41 33.33 7.20
CA ILE A 251 -13.82 32.72 5.95
C ILE A 251 -14.55 31.41 6.26
N MET A 252 -15.79 31.30 5.81
CA MET A 252 -16.56 30.08 5.86
C MET A 252 -16.41 29.32 4.54
N ALA A 253 -15.90 28.09 4.62
CA ALA A 253 -15.81 27.15 3.51
C ALA A 253 -16.01 25.73 4.04
N TRP A 254 -16.22 24.77 3.13
CA TRP A 254 -16.25 23.36 3.52
C TRP A 254 -14.91 22.92 4.14
N TRP A 255 -14.95 21.91 5.02
CA TRP A 255 -13.81 21.53 5.87
C TRP A 255 -12.56 21.09 5.08
N ASP A 256 -12.75 20.54 3.87
CA ASP A 256 -11.68 20.14 2.95
C ASP A 256 -10.67 21.27 2.67
N TYR A 257 -11.15 22.52 2.58
CA TYR A 257 -10.34 23.66 2.16
C TYR A 257 -9.73 24.45 3.31
N GLY A 258 -10.06 24.13 4.57
CA GLY A 258 -9.67 24.94 5.73
C GLY A 258 -8.15 25.13 5.86
N TYR A 259 -7.38 24.07 5.61
CA TYR A 259 -5.92 24.16 5.62
C TYR A 259 -5.36 24.98 4.45
N GLN A 260 -5.98 24.92 3.27
CA GLN A 260 -5.57 25.69 2.10
C GLN A 260 -5.83 27.18 2.30
N ILE A 261 -6.99 27.55 2.87
CA ILE A 261 -7.34 28.94 3.19
C ILE A 261 -6.35 29.50 4.22
N THR A 262 -6.11 28.75 5.31
CA THR A 262 -5.20 29.20 6.36
C THR A 262 -3.76 29.34 5.84
N GLY A 263 -3.29 28.38 5.04
CA GLY A 263 -1.92 28.37 4.54
C GLY A 263 -1.63 29.35 3.40
N ILE A 264 -2.56 29.49 2.44
CA ILE A 264 -2.34 30.28 1.21
C ILE A 264 -2.97 31.66 1.34
N ALA A 265 -4.25 31.73 1.74
CA ALA A 265 -4.97 33.00 1.89
C ALA A 265 -4.60 33.73 3.20
N ASN A 266 -3.95 33.05 4.15
CA ASN A 266 -3.58 33.61 5.46
C ASN A 266 -4.78 34.27 6.15
N ARG A 267 -5.90 33.55 6.24
CA ARG A 267 -7.14 33.98 6.90
C ARG A 267 -7.67 32.92 7.85
N THR A 268 -8.46 33.37 8.82
CA THR A 268 -9.10 32.47 9.79
C THR A 268 -10.21 31.68 9.09
N THR A 269 -10.14 30.36 9.17
CA THR A 269 -11.21 29.44 8.71
C THR A 269 -12.10 29.01 9.87
N ILE A 270 -13.37 28.76 9.58
CA ILE A 270 -14.35 28.26 10.55
C ILE A 270 -14.21 26.74 10.76
N ALA A 271 -13.93 26.00 9.70
CA ALA A 271 -13.73 24.55 9.74
C ALA A 271 -12.40 24.15 9.09
N ASP A 272 -11.84 23.03 9.55
CA ASP A 272 -10.59 22.47 9.04
C ASP A 272 -10.66 20.96 8.83
N GLY A 273 -9.64 20.40 8.18
CA GLY A 273 -9.56 18.97 7.87
C GLY A 273 -9.27 18.06 9.07
N ASN A 274 -9.09 18.59 10.29
CA ASN A 274 -8.89 17.76 11.48
C ASN A 274 -10.22 17.17 12.00
N THR A 275 -11.33 17.86 11.72
CA THR A 275 -12.71 17.40 11.98
C THR A 275 -13.00 16.92 13.41
N TRP A 276 -12.35 17.52 14.41
CA TRP A 276 -12.47 17.10 15.81
C TRP A 276 -13.82 17.40 16.48
N ASN A 277 -14.52 18.45 16.03
CA ASN A 277 -15.82 18.87 16.55
C ASN A 277 -16.92 18.65 15.50
N HIS A 278 -17.64 17.54 15.62
CA HIS A 278 -18.68 17.16 14.65
C HIS A 278 -19.89 18.12 14.67
N GLU A 279 -20.26 18.65 15.84
CA GLU A 279 -21.38 19.60 15.95
C GLU A 279 -21.11 20.87 15.17
N HIS A 280 -19.85 21.32 15.18
CA HIS A 280 -19.43 22.50 14.43
C HIS A 280 -19.53 22.28 12.91
N ILE A 281 -19.17 21.09 12.43
CA ILE A 281 -19.29 20.72 11.01
C ILE A 281 -20.75 20.52 10.62
N ALA A 282 -21.57 19.94 11.49
CA ALA A 282 -22.99 19.78 11.25
C ALA A 282 -23.70 21.16 11.15
N LEU A 283 -23.32 22.12 11.99
CA LEU A 283 -23.80 23.50 11.90
C LEU A 283 -23.36 24.17 10.59
N LEU A 284 -22.11 23.96 10.17
CA LEU A 284 -21.59 24.44 8.88
C LEU A 284 -22.41 23.86 7.72
N GLY A 285 -22.62 22.55 7.68
CA GLY A 285 -23.42 21.87 6.66
C GLY A 285 -24.86 22.34 6.63
N ARG A 286 -25.50 22.49 7.80
CA ARG A 286 -26.85 23.08 7.90
C ARG A 286 -26.89 24.50 7.36
N THR A 287 -25.88 25.32 7.66
CA THR A 287 -25.81 26.71 7.18
C THR A 287 -25.70 26.78 5.65
N LEU A 288 -24.98 25.85 5.02
CA LEU A 288 -24.80 25.79 3.56
C LEU A 288 -25.98 25.15 2.80
N THR A 289 -26.84 24.39 3.48
CA THR A 289 -27.95 23.64 2.87
C THR A 289 -29.33 24.17 3.23
N ALA A 290 -29.46 24.94 4.31
CA ALA A 290 -30.72 25.54 4.74
C ALA A 290 -31.22 26.60 3.74
N PRO A 291 -32.53 26.94 3.76
CA PRO A 291 -33.08 28.04 2.98
C PRO A 291 -32.31 29.34 3.25
N GLU A 292 -32.16 30.18 2.22
CA GLU A 292 -31.31 31.39 2.23
C GLU A 292 -31.48 32.23 3.51
N LYS A 293 -32.72 32.46 3.96
CA LYS A 293 -33.00 33.27 5.16
C LYS A 293 -32.44 32.65 6.45
N GLU A 294 -32.53 31.33 6.59
CA GLU A 294 -32.04 30.61 7.77
C GLU A 294 -30.51 30.46 7.72
N GLY A 295 -29.98 30.08 6.54
CA GLY A 295 -28.53 29.98 6.31
C GLY A 295 -27.83 31.33 6.51
N HIS A 296 -28.37 32.42 5.94
CA HIS A 296 -27.80 33.76 6.11
C HIS A 296 -27.77 34.20 7.58
N ARG A 297 -28.82 33.89 8.36
CA ARG A 297 -28.85 34.22 9.79
C ARG A 297 -27.74 33.52 10.56
N ALA A 298 -27.50 32.24 10.29
CA ALA A 298 -26.42 31.48 10.92
C ALA A 298 -25.03 31.96 10.43
N ALA A 299 -24.86 32.13 9.12
CA ALA A 299 -23.59 32.53 8.52
C ALA A 299 -23.11 33.90 9.02
N ARG A 300 -24.02 34.88 9.17
CA ARG A 300 -23.69 36.24 9.63
C ARG A 300 -23.07 36.27 11.03
N HIS A 301 -23.38 35.30 11.88
CA HIS A 301 -22.76 35.20 13.22
C HIS A 301 -21.41 34.48 13.18
N LEU A 302 -21.20 33.61 12.20
CA LEU A 302 -20.03 32.74 12.12
C LEU A 302 -18.89 33.34 11.31
N ALA A 303 -19.18 33.99 10.17
CA ALA A 303 -18.16 34.42 9.21
C ALA A 303 -18.51 35.74 8.51
N ASP A 304 -17.47 36.36 7.95
CA ASP A 304 -17.54 37.64 7.25
C ASP A 304 -17.60 37.41 5.72
N TYR A 305 -16.97 36.34 5.23
CA TYR A 305 -17.01 35.91 3.83
C TYR A 305 -17.32 34.41 3.73
N ILE A 306 -17.99 34.01 2.65
CA ILE A 306 -18.28 32.60 2.32
C ILE A 306 -17.59 32.27 1.00
N LEU A 307 -16.79 31.20 0.98
CA LEU A 307 -16.13 30.68 -0.21
C LEU A 307 -16.81 29.37 -0.63
N ILE A 308 -17.24 29.31 -1.89
CA ILE A 308 -17.88 28.13 -2.49
C ILE A 308 -17.20 27.87 -3.84
N TRP A 309 -16.76 26.63 -4.06
CA TRP A 309 -16.23 26.21 -5.35
C TRP A 309 -17.32 25.63 -6.24
N ALA A 310 -17.45 26.16 -7.45
CA ALA A 310 -18.39 25.70 -8.46
C ALA A 310 -17.68 25.55 -9.81
N GLY A 311 -17.83 24.42 -10.50
CA GLY A 311 -17.25 24.27 -11.84
C GLY A 311 -16.83 22.86 -12.30
N GLY A 312 -17.20 21.76 -11.62
CA GLY A 312 -16.82 20.42 -12.10
C GLY A 312 -17.12 19.25 -11.16
N GLY A 313 -16.77 18.02 -11.56
CA GLY A 313 -17.18 16.77 -10.89
C GLY A 313 -16.68 16.51 -9.46
N GLY A 314 -15.93 17.44 -8.86
CA GLY A 314 -15.51 17.43 -7.45
C GLY A 314 -15.88 18.71 -6.68
N ASP A 315 -16.78 19.52 -7.24
CA ASP A 315 -17.20 20.79 -6.68
C ASP A 315 -18.09 20.63 -5.44
N ASP A 316 -18.32 21.75 -4.74
CA ASP A 316 -19.09 21.75 -3.49
C ASP A 316 -20.58 21.41 -3.73
N LEU A 317 -21.04 21.51 -4.98
CA LEU A 317 -22.40 21.14 -5.39
C LEU A 317 -22.55 19.62 -5.53
N ALA A 318 -21.51 18.92 -5.96
CA ALA A 318 -21.47 17.45 -6.02
C ALA A 318 -21.33 16.79 -4.64
N LYS A 319 -20.95 17.56 -3.61
CA LYS A 319 -20.77 17.11 -2.21
C LYS A 319 -21.99 17.34 -1.30
N ARG A 320 -23.14 17.71 -1.87
CA ARG A 320 -24.40 17.91 -1.13
C ARG A 320 -25.02 16.62 -0.60
#